data_AF-A0AAU4BEG2-F1
#
_entry.id   AF-A0AAU4BEG2-F1
#
_cell.length_a   1.000
_cell.length_b   1.000
_cell.length_c   1.000
_cell.angle_alpha   90.00
_cell.angle_beta   90.00
_cell.angle_gamma   90.00
#
_symmetry.space_group_name_H-M   'P 1'
#
loop_
_entity.id
_entity.type
_entity.pdbx_description
1 polymer ?
#
loop_
_entity_poly.entity_id
_entity_poly.type
_entity_poly.pdbx_seq_one_letter_code
_entity_poly.pdbx_strand_id
1 'polypeptide(L)'
;MKDEAQPADILSEDLSELLSEVWKVETFANNTRTQQFLEAGEQLLHQGLARDAGEEPAQRSSRIRAPFEELLAWVSRRRVVDEAERNWDVEDAASDKPTESAFRYRWRRQAGFLRDLVIYSLRHRMAEPERTKRAFRLFEAGDRTVDKLIDEITYNEIKELRQDKTFRLQMVFQAILSHDDQVANALRLVDRTNVEAWKEFHTSVLHDAKLQLRPDVTEDDLALALHVAAQGVVFRTLLGTEADRSHTTKALDDAERTSLLSKITMAVLVAFVDPGDGREVRDLVRDLFHAGTSTSSACRCGL
;
A
#
# COMPACT_ATOMS: atom_id res chain seq x y z
N MET A 1 5.86 -9.01 44.04
CA MET A 1 4.86 -9.59 43.12
C MET A 1 3.90 -8.47 42.76
N LYS A 2 4.22 -7.71 41.72
CA LYS A 2 3.33 -6.74 41.10
C LYS A 2 3.04 -7.32 39.72
N ASP A 3 1.77 -7.55 39.44
CA ASP A 3 1.27 -8.00 38.14
C ASP A 3 1.63 -6.98 37.07
N GLU A 4 2.41 -7.44 36.08
CA GLU A 4 2.51 -6.84 34.76
C GLU A 4 1.23 -7.21 33.99
N ALA A 5 0.35 -6.23 33.80
CA ALA A 5 -0.71 -6.34 32.82
C ALA A 5 -0.07 -6.21 31.42
N GLN A 6 -0.12 -7.31 30.65
CA GLN A 6 0.27 -7.36 29.24
C GLN A 6 -0.62 -6.45 28.38
N PRO A 7 -0.06 -5.64 27.47
CA PRO A 7 -0.83 -4.82 26.52
C PRO A 7 -1.10 -5.58 25.21
N ALA A 8 -1.59 -6.81 25.27
CA ALA A 8 -1.82 -7.66 24.08
C ALA A 8 -3.29 -7.85 23.69
N ASP A 9 -4.24 -7.37 24.50
CA ASP A 9 -5.65 -7.81 24.38
C ASP A 9 -6.57 -6.82 23.64
N ILE A 10 -6.18 -5.54 23.52
CA ILE A 10 -7.08 -4.49 22.97
C ILE A 10 -7.16 -4.52 21.44
N LEU A 11 -6.14 -5.03 20.74
CA LEU A 11 -6.13 -5.15 19.28
C LEU A 11 -6.83 -6.43 18.78
N SER A 12 -6.87 -7.48 19.60
CA SER A 12 -7.42 -8.80 19.25
C SER A 12 -8.95 -8.78 19.18
N GLU A 13 -9.62 -8.15 20.15
CA GLU A 13 -11.09 -8.05 20.17
C GLU A 13 -11.63 -7.17 19.03
N ASP A 14 -11.02 -6.00 18.80
CA ASP A 14 -11.44 -5.04 17.76
C ASP A 14 -11.20 -5.57 16.34
N LEU A 15 -10.10 -6.33 16.14
CA LEU A 15 -9.88 -7.09 14.92
C LEU A 15 -10.93 -8.19 14.78
N SER A 16 -11.21 -9.01 15.81
CA SER A 16 -12.19 -10.10 15.71
C SER A 16 -13.60 -9.61 15.38
N GLU A 17 -13.99 -8.42 15.82
CA GLU A 17 -15.31 -7.83 15.57
C GLU A 17 -15.41 -7.24 14.15
N LEU A 18 -14.41 -6.46 13.72
CA LEU A 18 -14.27 -5.98 12.32
C LEU A 18 -14.18 -7.13 11.32
N LEU A 19 -13.46 -8.17 11.74
CA LEU A 19 -13.31 -9.39 11.00
C LEU A 19 -14.61 -10.17 11.04
N SER A 20 -15.37 -10.29 12.14
CA SER A 20 -16.65 -11.02 12.20
C SER A 20 -17.70 -10.54 11.19
N GLU A 21 -17.73 -9.23 10.88
CA GLU A 21 -18.62 -8.65 9.84
C GLU A 21 -18.13 -8.91 8.41
N VAL A 22 -16.82 -9.11 8.24
CA VAL A 22 -16.15 -9.54 7.00
C VAL A 22 -16.08 -11.08 6.88
N TRP A 23 -16.16 -11.82 8.00
CA TRP A 23 -15.77 -13.22 8.19
C TRP A 23 -16.86 -14.25 7.93
N LYS A 24 -18.03 -13.85 7.41
CA LYS A 24 -18.75 -14.80 6.55
C LYS A 24 -17.83 -15.28 5.41
N VAL A 25 -16.82 -14.49 5.03
CA VAL A 25 -15.78 -14.90 4.10
C VAL A 25 -14.81 -15.94 4.68
N GLU A 26 -14.44 -15.99 5.97
CA GLU A 26 -13.48 -17.01 6.45
C GLU A 26 -14.07 -18.42 6.49
N THR A 27 -15.33 -18.57 6.90
CA THR A 27 -16.02 -19.87 6.85
C THR A 27 -16.21 -20.37 5.41
N PHE A 28 -16.29 -19.45 4.43
CA PHE A 28 -16.34 -19.78 3.01
C PHE A 28 -14.96 -19.85 2.35
N ALA A 29 -13.95 -19.10 2.80
CA ALA A 29 -12.61 -19.04 2.24
C ALA A 29 -11.74 -20.17 2.75
N ASN A 30 -12.11 -20.87 3.82
CA ASN A 30 -11.51 -22.19 4.14
C ASN A 30 -12.14 -23.33 3.33
N ASN A 31 -13.21 -23.05 2.57
CA ASN A 31 -13.73 -24.01 1.59
C ASN A 31 -12.89 -23.94 0.31
N THR A 32 -12.17 -25.02 0.01
CA THR A 32 -11.28 -25.15 -1.16
C THR A 32 -11.92 -24.68 -2.46
N ARG A 33 -13.22 -24.93 -2.66
CA ARG A 33 -13.92 -24.52 -3.89
C ARG A 33 -14.13 -23.01 -3.98
N THR A 34 -14.42 -22.36 -2.86
CA THR A 34 -14.55 -20.90 -2.83
C THR A 34 -13.20 -20.28 -3.14
N GLN A 35 -12.12 -20.78 -2.53
CA GLN A 35 -10.75 -20.35 -2.83
C GLN A 35 -10.46 -20.47 -4.32
N GLN A 36 -10.70 -21.64 -4.93
CA GLN A 36 -10.47 -21.84 -6.36
C GLN A 36 -11.17 -20.80 -7.24
N PHE A 37 -12.43 -20.43 -6.92
CA PHE A 37 -13.12 -19.38 -7.68
C PHE A 37 -12.57 -17.97 -7.41
N LEU A 38 -12.16 -17.68 -6.18
CA LEU A 38 -11.56 -16.39 -5.82
C LEU A 38 -10.15 -16.24 -6.41
N GLU A 39 -9.33 -17.29 -6.39
CA GLU A 39 -8.01 -17.36 -7.03
C GLU A 39 -8.13 -17.20 -8.55
N ALA A 40 -9.08 -17.90 -9.18
CA ALA A 40 -9.38 -17.72 -10.60
C ALA A 40 -9.82 -16.28 -10.91
N GLY A 41 -10.65 -15.67 -10.05
CA GLY A 41 -11.03 -14.27 -10.17
C GLY A 41 -9.84 -13.32 -10.02
N GLU A 42 -8.95 -13.56 -9.05
CA GLU A 42 -7.76 -12.76 -8.78
C GLU A 42 -6.77 -12.82 -9.95
N GLN A 43 -6.56 -14.01 -10.50
CA GLN A 43 -5.73 -14.21 -11.69
C GLN A 43 -6.29 -13.43 -12.89
N LEU A 44 -7.61 -13.45 -13.10
CA LEU A 44 -8.26 -12.65 -14.14
C LEU A 44 -8.11 -11.14 -13.89
N LEU A 45 -8.17 -10.67 -12.64
CA LEU A 45 -7.90 -9.27 -12.30
C LEU A 45 -6.45 -8.90 -12.59
N HIS A 46 -5.48 -9.74 -12.23
CA HIS A 46 -4.07 -9.51 -12.53
C HIS A 46 -3.79 -9.45 -14.03
N GLN A 47 -4.42 -10.36 -14.81
CA GLN A 47 -4.32 -10.37 -16.27
C GLN A 47 -5.01 -9.18 -16.94
N GLY A 48 -6.05 -8.61 -16.33
CA GLY A 48 -6.86 -7.54 -16.93
C GLY A 48 -6.40 -6.14 -16.53
N LEU A 49 -6.01 -5.93 -15.27
CA LEU A 49 -5.81 -4.61 -14.66
C LEU A 49 -4.40 -4.32 -14.21
N ALA A 50 -3.72 -5.33 -13.69
CA ALA A 50 -2.38 -5.19 -13.15
C ALA A 50 -1.31 -5.69 -14.12
N ARG A 51 -1.57 -5.59 -15.44
CA ARG A 51 -0.60 -5.93 -16.49
C ARG A 51 0.69 -5.13 -16.33
N ASP A 52 1.79 -5.75 -16.69
CA ASP A 52 3.08 -5.10 -16.64
C ASP A 52 3.30 -4.20 -17.86
N ALA A 53 3.95 -3.06 -17.64
CA ALA A 53 4.25 -2.10 -18.69
C ALA A 53 5.19 -2.76 -19.73
N GLY A 54 4.63 -3.20 -20.85
CA GLY A 54 5.35 -3.93 -21.91
C GLY A 54 4.69 -5.24 -22.35
N GLU A 55 3.69 -5.74 -21.62
CA GLU A 55 2.89 -6.88 -22.10
C GLU A 55 1.98 -6.43 -23.26
N GLU A 56 2.10 -7.10 -24.42
CA GLU A 56 1.21 -6.82 -25.55
C GLU A 56 -0.25 -7.05 -25.12
N PRO A 57 -1.16 -6.12 -25.45
CA PRO A 57 -2.57 -6.32 -25.14
C PRO A 57 -3.05 -7.60 -25.83
N ALA A 58 -3.62 -8.53 -25.05
CA ALA A 58 -4.28 -9.71 -25.60
C ALA A 58 -5.23 -9.27 -26.71
N GLN A 59 -4.95 -9.68 -27.95
CA GLN A 59 -5.72 -9.28 -29.13
C GLN A 59 -7.21 -9.64 -28.92
N ARG A 60 -8.10 -8.64 -28.74
CA ARG A 60 -9.51 -8.73 -29.18
C ARG A 60 -10.38 -7.47 -29.06
N SER A 61 -11.16 -7.32 -30.13
CA SER A 61 -12.45 -6.66 -30.36
C SER A 61 -12.59 -5.13 -30.21
N SER A 62 -12.87 -4.51 -31.35
CA SER A 62 -13.10 -3.11 -31.70
C SER A 62 -14.30 -2.40 -31.06
N ARG A 63 -14.61 -2.60 -29.78
CA ARG A 63 -15.64 -1.82 -29.09
C ARG A 63 -15.07 -1.25 -27.81
N ILE A 64 -14.75 0.04 -27.85
CA ILE A 64 -14.35 0.83 -26.69
C ILE A 64 -15.57 0.88 -25.75
N ARG A 65 -15.60 0.02 -24.72
CA ARG A 65 -16.52 0.18 -23.60
C ARG A 65 -15.83 1.00 -22.52
N ALA A 66 -16.62 1.52 -21.58
CA ALA A 66 -16.04 2.18 -20.41
C ALA A 66 -15.10 1.20 -19.68
N PRO A 67 -13.90 1.62 -19.25
CA PRO A 67 -12.88 0.73 -18.67
C PRO A 67 -13.42 -0.13 -17.52
N PHE A 68 -14.34 0.41 -16.72
CA PHE A 68 -14.95 -0.28 -15.57
C PHE A 68 -15.97 -1.36 -15.97
N GLU A 69 -16.76 -1.15 -17.04
CA GLU A 69 -17.67 -2.19 -17.54
C GLU A 69 -16.90 -3.35 -18.18
N GLU A 70 -15.78 -3.05 -18.83
CA GLU A 70 -14.84 -4.08 -19.28
C GLU A 70 -14.27 -4.84 -18.09
N LEU A 71 -13.84 -4.14 -17.04
CA LEU A 71 -13.29 -4.70 -15.81
C LEU A 71 -14.24 -5.70 -15.14
N LEU A 72 -15.52 -5.34 -14.98
CA LEU A 72 -16.54 -6.24 -14.43
C LEU A 72 -16.90 -7.39 -15.38
N ALA A 73 -16.83 -7.16 -16.71
CA ALA A 73 -16.99 -8.22 -17.69
C ALA A 73 -15.81 -9.21 -17.68
N TRP A 74 -14.60 -8.76 -17.32
CA TRP A 74 -13.39 -9.58 -17.22
C TRP A 74 -13.51 -10.66 -16.14
N VAL A 75 -14.12 -10.33 -15.00
CA VAL A 75 -14.39 -11.27 -13.89
C VAL A 75 -15.84 -11.77 -13.87
N SER A 76 -16.49 -11.80 -15.04
CA SER A 76 -17.83 -12.37 -15.16
C SER A 76 -17.86 -13.84 -14.70
N ARG A 77 -18.96 -14.26 -14.08
CA ARG A 77 -19.17 -15.63 -13.60
C ARG A 77 -18.64 -16.71 -14.56
N ARG A 78 -19.02 -16.63 -15.83
CA ARG A 78 -18.61 -17.61 -16.84
C ARG A 78 -17.09 -17.67 -16.96
N ARG A 79 -16.40 -16.53 -17.04
CA ARG A 79 -14.95 -16.49 -17.15
C ARG A 79 -14.25 -17.03 -15.91
N VAL A 80 -14.78 -16.72 -14.72
CA VAL A 80 -14.25 -17.24 -13.46
C VAL A 80 -14.38 -18.75 -13.38
N VAL A 81 -15.52 -19.31 -13.80
CA VAL A 81 -15.71 -20.76 -13.87
C VAL A 81 -14.79 -21.37 -14.92
N ASP A 82 -14.72 -20.80 -16.14
CA ASP A 82 -13.83 -21.29 -17.19
C ASP A 82 -12.34 -21.26 -16.76
N GLU A 83 -11.93 -20.25 -16.00
CA GLU A 83 -10.56 -20.14 -15.46
C GLU A 83 -10.32 -21.14 -14.32
N ALA A 84 -11.26 -21.26 -13.37
CA ALA A 84 -11.18 -22.24 -12.29
C ALA A 84 -11.14 -23.68 -12.83
N GLU A 85 -11.90 -23.98 -13.90
CA GLU A 85 -11.87 -25.27 -14.57
C GLU A 85 -10.53 -25.55 -15.25
N ARG A 86 -9.84 -24.53 -15.79
CA ARG A 86 -8.50 -24.72 -16.41
C ARG A 86 -7.41 -24.96 -15.38
N ASN A 87 -7.53 -24.35 -14.21
CA ASN A 87 -6.58 -24.52 -13.10
C ASN A 87 -6.95 -25.70 -12.19
N TRP A 88 -8.02 -26.43 -12.50
CA TRP A 88 -8.43 -27.59 -11.73
C TRP A 88 -7.52 -28.77 -12.06
N ASP A 89 -6.80 -29.23 -11.05
CA ASP A 89 -6.00 -30.44 -11.13
C ASP A 89 -6.90 -31.68 -11.04
N VAL A 90 -6.83 -32.53 -12.06
CA VAL A 90 -7.61 -33.77 -12.16
C VAL A 90 -7.02 -34.85 -11.25
N GLU A 91 -5.75 -34.75 -10.88
CA GLU A 91 -5.06 -35.74 -10.05
C GLU A 91 -5.44 -35.64 -8.56
N ASP A 92 -6.00 -34.51 -8.13
CA ASP A 92 -6.54 -34.33 -6.77
C ASP A 92 -7.97 -34.93 -6.69
N ALA A 93 -8.03 -36.26 -6.62
CA ALA A 93 -9.24 -37.09 -6.69
C ALA A 93 -10.31 -36.80 -5.62
N ALA A 94 -10.03 -35.92 -4.66
CA ALA A 94 -10.95 -35.55 -3.57
C ALA A 94 -11.89 -34.39 -3.93
N SER A 95 -11.67 -33.66 -5.04
CA SER A 95 -12.42 -32.45 -5.36
C SER A 95 -13.17 -32.54 -6.70
N ASP A 96 -14.50 -32.39 -6.66
CA ASP A 96 -15.36 -32.34 -7.85
C ASP A 96 -14.89 -31.27 -8.85
N LYS A 97 -15.22 -31.37 -10.14
CA LYS A 97 -14.90 -30.30 -11.10
C LYS A 97 -15.60 -28.97 -10.70
N PRO A 98 -14.95 -27.79 -10.79
CA PRO A 98 -15.64 -26.50 -10.63
C PRO A 98 -16.78 -26.38 -11.65
N THR A 99 -17.96 -25.95 -11.22
CA THR A 99 -19.11 -25.77 -12.12
C THR A 99 -19.83 -24.45 -11.85
N GLU A 100 -20.61 -23.98 -12.83
CA GLU A 100 -21.44 -22.78 -12.65
C GLU A 100 -22.47 -22.95 -11.52
N SER A 101 -23.01 -24.16 -11.33
CA SER A 101 -23.93 -24.45 -10.22
C SER A 101 -23.23 -24.33 -8.87
N ALA A 102 -22.00 -24.83 -8.75
CA ALA A 102 -21.19 -24.68 -7.54
C ALA A 102 -20.85 -23.21 -7.25
N PHE A 103 -20.61 -22.39 -8.28
CA PHE A 103 -20.44 -20.95 -8.13
C PHE A 103 -21.73 -20.28 -7.63
N ARG A 104 -22.88 -20.54 -8.28
CA ARG A 104 -24.17 -19.93 -7.92
C ARG A 104 -24.64 -20.30 -6.52
N TYR A 105 -24.30 -21.52 -6.08
CA TYR A 105 -24.58 -21.97 -4.73
C TYR A 105 -23.88 -21.09 -3.67
N ARG A 106 -22.65 -20.64 -3.95
CA ARG A 106 -21.88 -19.75 -3.07
C ARG A 106 -22.31 -18.30 -3.21
N TRP A 107 -22.41 -17.82 -4.46
CA TRP A 107 -22.77 -16.45 -4.76
C TRP A 107 -24.05 -16.39 -5.58
N ARG A 108 -25.15 -16.04 -4.89
CA ARG A 108 -26.44 -15.81 -5.55
C ARG A 108 -26.40 -14.65 -6.54
N ARG A 109 -25.59 -13.61 -6.26
CA ARG A 109 -25.44 -12.40 -7.09
C ARG A 109 -23.97 -12.13 -7.39
N GLN A 110 -23.69 -11.60 -8.57
CA GLN A 110 -22.34 -11.22 -9.00
C GLN A 110 -21.70 -10.18 -8.05
N ALA A 111 -22.48 -9.23 -7.54
CA ALA A 111 -21.97 -8.22 -6.60
C ALA A 111 -21.37 -8.83 -5.32
N GLY A 112 -21.98 -9.90 -4.79
CA GLY A 112 -21.43 -10.60 -3.63
C GLY A 112 -20.09 -11.26 -3.93
N PHE A 113 -19.98 -11.93 -5.08
CA PHE A 113 -18.70 -12.49 -5.53
C PHE A 113 -17.62 -11.42 -5.72
N LEU A 114 -17.96 -10.29 -6.36
CA LEU A 114 -17.00 -9.22 -6.60
C LEU A 114 -16.46 -8.62 -5.30
N ARG A 115 -17.33 -8.45 -4.31
CA ARG A 115 -16.93 -7.98 -2.98
C ARG A 115 -15.95 -8.94 -2.32
N ASP A 116 -16.30 -10.23 -2.28
CA ASP A 116 -15.44 -11.26 -1.69
C ASP A 116 -14.11 -11.37 -2.46
N LEU A 117 -14.14 -11.23 -3.79
CA LEU A 117 -12.95 -11.22 -4.64
C LEU A 117 -12.03 -10.03 -4.32
N VAL A 118 -12.59 -8.83 -4.15
CA VAL A 118 -11.82 -7.64 -3.76
C VAL A 118 -11.14 -7.87 -2.42
N ILE A 119 -11.88 -8.31 -1.41
CA ILE A 119 -11.35 -8.58 -0.07
C ILE A 119 -10.27 -9.67 -0.14
N TYR A 120 -10.55 -10.77 -0.85
CA TYR A 120 -9.62 -11.86 -1.04
C TYR A 120 -8.33 -11.42 -1.73
N SER A 121 -8.41 -10.59 -2.76
CA SER A 121 -7.23 -10.09 -3.47
C SER A 121 -6.33 -9.22 -2.59
N LEU A 122 -6.88 -8.61 -1.54
CA LEU A 122 -6.13 -7.79 -0.58
C LEU A 122 -5.49 -8.58 0.56
N ARG A 123 -5.77 -9.89 0.69
CA ARG A 123 -5.35 -10.73 1.84
C ARG A 123 -3.85 -10.66 2.14
N HIS A 124 -3.01 -10.70 1.10
CA HIS A 124 -1.55 -10.68 1.26
C HIS A 124 -1.03 -9.35 1.80
N ARG A 125 -1.78 -8.26 1.60
CA ARG A 125 -1.44 -6.93 2.11
C ARG A 125 -2.01 -6.64 3.50
N MET A 126 -2.93 -7.49 3.98
CA MET A 126 -3.38 -7.51 5.38
C MET A 126 -2.41 -8.29 6.28
N ALA A 127 -1.52 -9.10 5.69
CA ALA A 127 -0.45 -9.75 6.42
C ALA A 127 0.67 -8.75 6.78
N GLU A 128 1.48 -9.11 7.77
CA GLU A 128 2.61 -8.30 8.22
C GLU A 128 3.57 -7.96 7.05
N PRO A 129 3.93 -6.69 6.83
CA PRO A 129 4.74 -6.31 5.68
C PRO A 129 6.19 -6.82 5.80
N GLU A 130 6.56 -7.84 5.02
CA GLU A 130 7.96 -8.33 4.95
C GLU A 130 8.99 -7.23 4.60
N ARG A 131 8.53 -6.13 4.00
CA ARG A 131 9.34 -4.96 3.65
C ARG A 131 9.89 -4.24 4.89
N THR A 132 9.12 -4.11 5.97
CA THR A 132 9.60 -3.47 7.21
C THR A 132 10.65 -4.35 7.90
N LYS A 133 10.44 -5.67 7.93
CA LYS A 133 11.46 -6.62 8.43
C LYS A 133 12.78 -6.52 7.67
N ARG A 134 12.71 -6.33 6.35
CA ARG A 134 13.92 -6.09 5.53
C ARG A 134 14.59 -4.76 5.87
N ALA A 135 13.81 -3.70 6.10
CA ALA A 135 14.32 -2.40 6.51
C ALA A 135 15.04 -2.47 7.88
N PHE A 136 14.46 -3.19 8.85
CA PHE A 136 15.11 -3.49 10.14
C PHE A 136 16.47 -4.15 9.95
N ARG A 137 16.56 -5.21 9.15
CA ARG A 137 17.84 -5.91 8.88
C ARG A 137 18.89 -5.00 8.25
N LEU A 138 18.48 -4.10 7.35
CA LEU A 138 19.39 -3.13 6.74
C LEU A 138 19.90 -2.10 7.76
N PHE A 139 19.04 -1.66 8.67
CA PHE A 139 19.40 -0.74 9.74
C PHE A 139 20.34 -1.39 10.76
N GLU A 140 20.03 -2.59 11.24
CA GLU A 140 20.82 -3.34 12.22
C GLU A 140 22.23 -3.71 11.73
N ALA A 141 22.42 -3.86 10.41
CA ALA A 141 23.73 -4.15 9.85
C ALA A 141 24.77 -3.06 10.13
N GLY A 142 24.34 -1.79 10.29
CA GLY A 142 25.18 -0.68 10.72
C GLY A 142 26.37 -0.34 9.81
N ASP A 143 26.37 -0.81 8.56
CA ASP A 143 27.50 -0.72 7.62
C ASP A 143 27.50 0.57 6.78
N ARG A 144 26.47 1.42 6.92
CA ARG A 144 26.17 2.55 6.04
C ARG A 144 25.83 3.82 6.81
N THR A 145 26.04 4.96 6.16
CA THR A 145 25.56 6.25 6.65
C THR A 145 24.04 6.34 6.54
N VAL A 146 23.40 7.15 7.40
CA VAL A 146 21.94 7.26 7.50
C VAL A 146 21.29 7.68 6.18
N ASP A 147 21.91 8.61 5.45
CA ASP A 147 21.43 9.06 4.13
C ASP A 147 21.40 7.91 3.11
N LYS A 148 22.43 7.05 3.11
CA LYS A 148 22.49 5.89 2.22
C LYS A 148 21.52 4.78 2.60
N LEU A 149 21.26 4.61 3.90
CA LEU A 149 20.21 3.70 4.37
C LEU A 149 18.82 4.19 3.93
N ILE A 150 18.54 5.49 4.06
CA ILE A 150 17.27 6.07 3.58
C ILE A 150 17.12 5.86 2.08
N ASP A 151 18.14 6.18 1.28
CA ASP A 151 18.12 5.96 -0.17
C ASP A 151 17.79 4.51 -0.51
N GLU A 152 18.47 3.55 0.11
CA GLU A 152 18.28 2.13 -0.19
C GLU A 152 16.91 1.59 0.25
N ILE A 153 16.46 1.89 1.47
CA ILE A 153 15.17 1.44 2.00
C ILE A 153 14.04 1.97 1.12
N THR A 154 14.04 3.28 0.86
CA THR A 154 12.98 3.93 0.08
C THR A 154 13.02 3.53 -1.40
N TYR A 155 14.20 3.38 -2.01
CA TYR A 155 14.32 2.86 -3.37
C TYR A 155 13.75 1.45 -3.49
N ASN A 156 14.11 0.54 -2.58
CA ASN A 156 13.61 -0.83 -2.59
C ASN A 156 12.09 -0.86 -2.36
N GLU A 157 11.55 -0.08 -1.41
CA GLU A 157 10.11 0.02 -1.15
C GLU A 157 9.34 0.45 -2.40
N ILE A 158 9.75 1.56 -3.02
CA ILE A 158 9.07 2.07 -4.22
C ILE A 158 9.19 1.09 -5.39
N LYS A 159 10.36 0.46 -5.57
CA LYS A 159 10.58 -0.53 -6.64
C LYS A 159 9.69 -1.75 -6.48
N GLU A 160 9.58 -2.28 -5.26
CA GLU A 160 8.75 -3.44 -4.95
C GLU A 160 7.26 -3.10 -5.09
N LEU A 161 6.80 -1.98 -4.50
CA LEU A 161 5.41 -1.52 -4.63
C LEU A 161 5.01 -1.24 -6.08
N ARG A 162 5.93 -0.71 -6.89
CA ARG A 162 5.68 -0.52 -8.33
C ARG A 162 5.38 -1.85 -9.03
N GLN A 163 6.00 -2.94 -8.61
CA GLN A 163 5.84 -4.29 -9.20
C GLN A 163 4.70 -5.09 -8.54
N ASP A 164 4.21 -4.65 -7.39
CA ASP A 164 3.14 -5.30 -6.63
C ASP A 164 1.77 -5.11 -7.30
N LYS A 165 1.25 -6.18 -7.90
CA LYS A 165 -0.06 -6.21 -8.57
C LYS A 165 -1.21 -6.00 -7.58
N THR A 166 -1.08 -6.50 -6.35
CA THR A 166 -2.07 -6.31 -5.29
C THR A 166 -2.11 -4.86 -4.83
N PHE A 167 -0.97 -4.18 -4.74
CA PHE A 167 -0.94 -2.73 -4.48
C PHE A 167 -1.67 -1.94 -5.56
N ARG A 168 -1.44 -2.25 -6.85
CA ARG A 168 -2.16 -1.60 -7.95
C ARG A 168 -3.67 -1.81 -7.84
N LEU A 169 -4.11 -3.03 -7.52
CA LEU A 169 -5.52 -3.34 -7.28
C LEU A 169 -6.08 -2.57 -6.08
N GLN A 170 -5.35 -2.50 -4.96
CA GLN A 170 -5.73 -1.70 -3.79
C GLN A 170 -6.02 -0.25 -4.20
N MET A 171 -5.12 0.39 -4.97
CA MET A 171 -5.32 1.76 -5.42
C MET A 171 -6.55 1.94 -6.31
N VAL A 172 -6.81 0.99 -7.22
CA VAL A 172 -8.03 0.98 -8.03
C VAL A 172 -9.25 0.88 -7.11
N PHE A 173 -9.31 -0.13 -6.24
CA PHE A 173 -10.46 -0.34 -5.36
C PHE A 173 -10.71 0.83 -4.43
N GLN A 174 -9.67 1.46 -3.89
CA GLN A 174 -9.81 2.66 -3.07
C GLN A 174 -10.41 3.84 -3.84
N ALA A 175 -10.07 3.99 -5.12
CA ALA A 175 -10.63 5.06 -5.94
C ALA A 175 -12.11 4.83 -6.32
N ILE A 176 -12.53 3.58 -6.53
CA ILE A 176 -13.85 3.27 -7.11
C ILE A 176 -14.85 2.61 -6.16
N LEU A 177 -14.40 1.93 -5.10
CA LEU A 177 -15.23 1.11 -4.20
C LEU A 177 -15.25 1.59 -2.75
N SER A 178 -14.70 2.78 -2.46
CA SER A 178 -14.68 3.37 -1.10
C SER A 178 -16.06 3.66 -0.51
N HIS A 179 -17.12 3.57 -1.31
CA HIS A 179 -18.51 3.73 -0.90
C HIS A 179 -19.18 2.41 -0.45
N ASP A 180 -18.58 1.25 -0.71
CA ASP A 180 -19.07 -0.04 -0.16
C ASP A 180 -18.41 -0.28 1.19
N ASP A 181 -19.21 -0.30 2.26
CA ASP A 181 -18.69 -0.33 3.65
C ASP A 181 -17.76 -1.53 3.92
N GLN A 182 -18.07 -2.70 3.35
CA GLN A 182 -17.26 -3.90 3.56
C GLN A 182 -15.90 -3.79 2.84
N VAL A 183 -15.89 -3.26 1.62
CA VAL A 183 -14.64 -2.99 0.90
C VAL A 183 -13.85 -1.87 1.58
N ALA A 184 -14.51 -0.80 2.01
CA ALA A 184 -13.89 0.31 2.72
C ALA A 184 -13.22 -0.15 4.03
N ASN A 185 -13.88 -1.02 4.80
CA ASN A 185 -13.31 -1.60 6.01
C ASN A 185 -12.07 -2.45 5.71
N ALA A 186 -12.12 -3.30 4.68
CA ALA A 186 -10.96 -4.08 4.24
C ALA A 186 -9.78 -3.19 3.81
N LEU A 187 -10.04 -2.10 3.07
CA LEU A 187 -9.01 -1.14 2.67
C LEU A 187 -8.41 -0.39 3.85
N ARG A 188 -9.24 0.04 4.82
CA ARG A 188 -8.77 0.67 6.06
C ARG A 188 -7.89 -0.27 6.87
N LEU A 189 -8.24 -1.56 6.92
CA LEU A 189 -7.41 -2.56 7.58
C LEU A 189 -6.04 -2.67 6.93
N VAL A 190 -5.98 -2.78 5.59
CA VAL A 190 -4.71 -2.78 4.85
C VAL A 190 -3.89 -1.52 5.13
N ASP A 191 -4.50 -0.35 5.08
CA ASP A 191 -3.84 0.93 5.34
C ASP A 191 -3.25 0.97 6.76
N ARG A 192 -4.09 0.67 7.78
CA ARG A 192 -3.70 0.60 9.19
C ARG A 192 -2.54 -0.37 9.43
N THR A 193 -2.64 -1.60 8.93
CA THR A 193 -1.56 -2.61 9.09
C THR A 193 -0.24 -2.13 8.50
N ASN A 194 -0.27 -1.47 7.34
CA ASN A 194 0.96 -0.94 6.74
C ASN A 194 1.51 0.26 7.52
N VAL A 195 0.65 1.18 7.96
CA VAL A 195 1.06 2.35 8.75
C VAL A 195 1.66 1.93 10.09
N GLU A 196 1.04 0.98 10.81
CA GLU A 196 1.52 0.48 12.09
C GLU A 196 2.89 -0.19 11.98
N ALA A 197 3.08 -1.08 11.00
CA ALA A 197 4.36 -1.75 10.80
C ALA A 197 5.49 -0.77 10.47
N TRP A 198 5.22 0.26 9.67
CA TRP A 198 6.20 1.30 9.38
C TRP A 198 6.41 2.24 10.58
N LYS A 199 5.36 2.57 11.34
CA LYS A 199 5.48 3.35 12.59
C LYS A 199 6.45 2.68 13.55
N GLU A 200 6.28 1.39 13.81
CA GLU A 200 7.18 0.63 14.68
C GLU A 200 8.65 0.72 14.23
N PHE A 201 8.90 0.57 12.93
CA PHE A 201 10.23 0.76 12.35
C PHE A 201 10.79 2.16 12.60
N HIS A 202 10.03 3.21 12.28
CA HIS A 202 10.49 4.59 12.47
C HIS A 202 10.75 4.92 13.95
N THR A 203 9.86 4.49 14.84
CA THR A 203 10.01 4.69 16.29
C THR A 203 11.26 4.00 16.82
N SER A 204 11.52 2.76 16.41
CA SER A 204 12.75 2.04 16.79
C SER A 204 14.01 2.75 16.30
N VAL A 205 14.02 3.20 15.04
CA VAL A 205 15.16 3.94 14.47
C VAL A 205 15.44 5.24 15.21
N LEU A 206 14.39 6.02 15.52
CA LEU A 206 14.54 7.26 16.28
C LEU A 206 15.05 7.01 17.69
N HIS A 207 14.50 6.00 18.37
CA HIS A 207 14.91 5.60 19.71
C HIS A 207 16.40 5.20 19.76
N ASP A 208 16.84 4.34 18.84
CA ASP A 208 18.23 3.86 18.79
C ASP A 208 19.22 4.99 18.45
N ALA A 209 18.79 5.92 17.59
CA ALA A 209 19.55 7.13 17.27
C ALA A 209 19.47 8.21 18.36
N LYS A 210 18.70 7.99 19.44
CA LYS A 210 18.41 8.96 20.51
C LYS A 210 17.88 10.31 19.98
N LEU A 211 17.11 10.24 18.90
CA LEU A 211 16.46 11.40 18.30
C LEU A 211 15.07 11.57 18.92
N GLN A 212 14.67 12.82 19.10
CA GLN A 212 13.35 13.17 19.57
C GLN A 212 12.58 13.89 18.47
N LEU A 213 11.28 13.63 18.38
CA LEU A 213 10.38 14.39 17.53
C LEU A 213 10.12 15.77 18.15
N ARG A 214 9.81 16.75 17.31
CA ARG A 214 9.38 18.08 17.76
C ARG A 214 8.08 18.01 18.57
N PRO A 215 7.82 18.97 19.48
CA PRO A 215 6.72 18.88 20.43
C PRO A 215 5.32 18.75 19.81
N ASP A 216 5.11 19.28 18.60
CA ASP A 216 3.83 19.23 17.87
C ASP A 216 3.74 18.08 16.84
N VAL A 217 4.69 17.13 16.87
CA VAL A 217 4.76 15.99 15.95
C VAL A 217 4.71 14.69 16.73
N THR A 218 3.73 13.84 16.40
CA THR A 218 3.62 12.49 16.93
C THR A 218 4.30 11.45 16.03
N GLU A 219 4.55 10.25 16.56
CA GLU A 219 5.01 9.12 15.76
C GLU A 219 3.99 8.74 14.66
N ASP A 220 2.69 8.93 14.94
CA ASP A 220 1.63 8.73 13.96
C ASP A 220 1.71 9.74 12.81
N ASP A 221 2.01 11.01 13.10
CA ASP A 221 2.20 12.04 12.07
C ASP A 221 3.38 11.69 11.15
N LEU A 222 4.51 11.23 11.72
CA LEU A 222 5.66 10.79 10.94
C LEU A 222 5.31 9.59 10.06
N ALA A 223 4.73 8.53 10.65
CA ALA A 223 4.39 7.32 9.94
C ALA A 223 3.40 7.59 8.80
N LEU A 224 2.35 8.37 9.07
CA LEU A 224 1.34 8.73 8.08
C LEU A 224 1.91 9.62 6.97
N ALA A 225 2.73 10.62 7.31
CA ALA A 225 3.36 11.49 6.31
C ALA A 225 4.23 10.69 5.33
N LEU A 226 5.05 9.77 5.84
CA LEU A 226 5.90 8.92 5.01
C LEU A 226 5.08 7.89 4.22
N HIS A 227 4.02 7.33 4.81
CA HIS A 227 3.13 6.39 4.14
C HIS A 227 2.42 7.02 2.94
N VAL A 228 1.79 8.18 3.14
CA VAL A 228 1.09 8.93 2.07
C VAL A 228 2.08 9.38 1.00
N ALA A 229 3.28 9.82 1.39
CA ALA A 229 4.34 10.15 0.44
C ALA A 229 4.74 8.94 -0.41
N ALA A 230 4.92 7.77 0.20
CA ALA A 230 5.26 6.54 -0.50
C ALA A 230 4.18 6.18 -1.54
N GLN A 231 2.90 6.17 -1.15
CA GLN A 231 1.79 5.92 -2.08
C GLN A 231 1.81 6.89 -3.27
N GLY A 232 1.98 8.19 -3.01
CA GLY A 232 2.05 9.22 -4.05
C GLY A 232 3.24 9.05 -4.99
N VAL A 233 4.41 8.67 -4.46
CA VAL A 233 5.61 8.40 -5.25
C VAL A 233 5.39 7.16 -6.13
N VAL A 234 4.84 6.06 -5.59
CA VAL A 234 4.53 4.87 -6.39
C VAL A 234 3.55 5.22 -7.51
N PHE A 235 2.48 5.96 -7.22
CA PHE A 235 1.52 6.38 -8.24
C PHE A 235 2.21 7.14 -9.38
N ARG A 236 3.17 8.01 -9.06
CA ARG A 236 3.98 8.71 -10.06
C ARG A 236 4.85 7.76 -10.89
N THR A 237 5.35 6.66 -10.32
CA THR A 237 6.11 5.64 -11.08
C THR A 237 5.26 4.88 -12.09
N LEU A 238 3.94 4.79 -11.87
CA LEU A 238 3.02 4.07 -12.77
C LEU A 238 2.69 4.86 -14.04
N LEU A 239 2.93 6.17 -14.07
CA LEU A 239 2.73 7.03 -15.25
C LEU A 239 3.80 6.85 -16.34
N GLY A 240 4.83 6.02 -16.09
CA GLY A 240 5.94 5.80 -16.99
C GLY A 240 7.04 6.87 -16.89
N THR A 241 8.17 6.61 -17.55
CA THR A 241 9.33 7.50 -17.53
C THR A 241 9.14 8.60 -18.57
N GLU A 242 8.91 9.84 -18.13
CA GLU A 242 9.04 11.00 -19.01
C GLU A 242 10.51 11.16 -19.41
N ALA A 243 10.82 10.96 -20.69
CA ALA A 243 12.18 10.94 -21.23
C ALA A 243 12.97 12.24 -20.98
N ASP A 244 12.27 13.36 -20.76
CA ASP A 244 12.87 14.70 -20.61
C ASP A 244 13.04 15.18 -19.16
N ARG A 245 12.75 14.34 -18.16
CA ARG A 245 12.91 14.74 -16.76
C ARG A 245 14.34 14.55 -16.26
N SER A 246 14.91 15.63 -15.71
CA SER A 246 16.14 15.59 -14.93
C SER A 246 16.08 14.46 -13.89
N HIS A 247 17.21 13.77 -13.66
CA HIS A 247 17.37 12.75 -12.62
C HIS A 247 16.81 13.20 -11.26
N THR A 248 16.91 14.49 -10.95
CA THR A 248 16.40 15.05 -9.69
C THR A 248 14.88 15.02 -9.54
N THR A 249 14.13 14.83 -10.63
CA THR A 249 12.66 14.85 -10.70
C THR A 249 12.04 13.49 -11.00
N LYS A 250 12.87 12.43 -11.12
CA LYS A 250 12.41 11.06 -11.33
C LYS A 250 11.82 10.51 -10.02
N ALA A 251 10.70 9.80 -10.12
CA ALA A 251 10.09 9.13 -8.96
C ALA A 251 10.98 7.97 -8.46
N LEU A 252 11.62 7.26 -9.40
CA LEU A 252 12.58 6.19 -9.16
C LEU A 252 13.75 6.36 -10.14
N ASP A 253 14.98 6.39 -9.65
CA ASP A 253 16.21 6.45 -10.45
C ASP A 253 17.01 5.16 -10.25
N ASP A 254 16.93 4.25 -11.23
CA ASP A 254 17.61 2.97 -11.18
C ASP A 254 19.13 3.08 -11.31
N ALA A 255 19.65 4.14 -11.94
CA ALA A 255 21.09 4.33 -12.12
C ALA A 255 21.77 4.69 -10.80
N GLU A 256 21.16 5.63 -10.06
CA GLU A 256 21.68 6.10 -8.78
C GLU A 256 21.13 5.32 -7.58
N ARG A 257 20.18 4.41 -7.80
CA ARG A 257 19.42 3.68 -6.77
C ARG A 257 18.78 4.63 -5.73
N THR A 258 18.18 5.71 -6.21
CA THR A 258 17.48 6.70 -5.37
C THR A 258 16.02 6.82 -5.76
N SER A 259 15.21 7.41 -4.89
CA SER A 259 13.80 7.68 -5.16
C SER A 259 13.39 9.09 -4.73
N LEU A 260 12.28 9.60 -5.26
CA LEU A 260 11.68 10.84 -4.76
C LEU A 260 11.28 10.70 -3.28
N LEU A 261 10.89 9.49 -2.86
CA LEU A 261 10.59 9.21 -1.46
C LEU A 261 11.82 9.44 -0.57
N SER A 262 13.04 9.07 -1.02
CA SER A 262 14.28 9.30 -0.25
C SER A 262 14.44 10.76 0.15
N LYS A 263 14.23 11.68 -0.81
CA LYS A 263 14.30 13.13 -0.58
C LYS A 263 13.19 13.63 0.34
N ILE A 264 11.97 13.12 0.15
CA ILE A 264 10.83 13.47 1.02
C ILE A 264 11.12 13.00 2.45
N THR A 265 11.59 11.77 2.63
CA THR A 265 11.95 11.21 3.93
C THR A 265 13.02 12.05 4.62
N MET A 266 14.11 12.40 3.93
CA MET A 266 15.14 13.27 4.51
C MET A 266 14.59 14.65 4.88
N ALA A 267 13.77 15.26 4.03
CA ALA A 267 13.15 16.56 4.32
C ALA A 267 12.20 16.50 5.52
N VAL A 268 11.37 15.44 5.60
CA VAL A 268 10.47 15.19 6.73
C VAL A 268 11.27 14.97 8.00
N LEU A 269 12.35 14.17 7.99
CA LEU A 269 13.20 13.96 9.16
C LEU A 269 13.86 15.26 9.64
N VAL A 270 14.41 16.06 8.72
CA VAL A 270 14.98 17.38 9.05
C VAL A 270 13.93 18.31 9.66
N ALA A 271 12.68 18.24 9.20
CA ALA A 271 11.60 19.06 9.72
C ALA A 271 11.08 18.53 11.07
N PHE A 272 10.90 17.22 11.23
CA PHE A 272 10.17 16.60 12.33
C PHE A 272 11.06 16.25 13.52
N VAL A 273 12.35 16.05 13.32
CA VAL A 273 13.30 15.77 14.42
C VAL A 273 13.72 17.08 15.07
N ASP A 274 13.68 17.11 16.40
CA ASP A 274 14.17 18.22 17.21
C ASP A 274 15.70 18.14 17.34
N PRO A 275 16.47 19.12 16.85
CA PRO A 275 17.92 19.20 17.05
C PRO A 275 18.31 19.62 18.49
N GLY A 276 17.34 19.77 19.40
CA GLY A 276 17.51 20.27 20.76
C GLY A 276 17.09 21.74 20.93
N ASP A 277 16.33 22.28 19.99
CA ASP A 277 15.81 23.65 20.03
C ASP A 277 14.44 23.76 20.74
N GLY A 278 13.74 22.64 20.92
CA GLY A 278 12.44 22.59 21.60
C GLY A 278 11.31 23.28 20.84
N ARG A 279 11.49 23.54 19.54
CA ARG A 279 10.54 24.32 18.73
C ARG A 279 9.57 23.43 17.98
N GLU A 280 8.33 23.91 17.83
CA GLU A 280 7.32 23.29 16.98
C GLU A 280 7.65 23.46 15.48
N VAL A 281 7.21 22.52 14.64
CA VAL A 281 7.34 22.64 13.17
C VAL A 281 6.66 23.91 12.68
N ARG A 282 5.50 24.26 13.26
CA ARG A 282 4.74 25.46 12.89
C ARG A 282 5.51 26.75 13.15
N ASP A 283 6.34 26.80 14.18
CA ASP A 283 7.18 27.97 14.47
C ASP A 283 8.30 28.13 13.46
N LEU A 284 8.91 27.03 13.00
CA LEU A 284 9.90 27.09 11.93
C LEU A 284 9.30 27.69 10.65
N VAL A 285 8.08 27.30 10.31
CA VAL A 285 7.36 27.83 9.14
C VAL A 285 7.09 29.33 9.31
N ARG A 286 6.59 29.77 10.48
CA ARG A 286 6.35 31.20 10.75
C ARG A 286 7.63 32.02 10.59
N ASP A 287 8.74 31.55 11.14
CA ASP A 287 10.02 32.26 11.06
C ASP A 287 10.54 32.39 9.63
N LEU A 288 10.40 31.34 8.82
CA LEU A 288 10.82 31.39 7.40
C LEU A 288 10.09 32.50 6.65
N PHE A 289 8.79 32.69 6.90
CA PHE A 289 8.01 33.74 6.26
C PHE A 289 8.27 35.14 6.85
N HIS A 290 8.55 35.24 8.16
CA HIS A 290 8.91 36.53 8.79
C HIS A 290 10.33 37.01 8.45
N ALA A 291 11.29 36.08 8.30
CA ALA A 291 12.64 36.37 7.85
C ALA A 291 12.63 36.90 6.40
N GLY A 292 11.81 36.31 5.52
CA GLY A 292 11.67 36.75 4.13
C GLY A 292 11.09 38.16 3.97
N THR A 293 10.19 38.58 4.86
CA THR A 293 9.61 39.94 4.83
C THR A 293 10.57 41.03 5.32
N SER A 294 11.51 40.69 6.22
CA SER A 294 12.43 41.65 6.82
C SER A 294 13.57 42.04 5.87
N THR A 295 13.99 41.14 4.98
CA THR A 295 15.01 41.42 3.95
C THR A 295 14.49 42.24 2.75
N SER A 296 13.17 42.32 2.52
CA SER A 296 12.62 43.08 1.38
C SER A 296 12.42 44.58 1.65
N SER A 297 12.43 45.02 2.92
CA SER A 297 12.24 46.44 3.28
C SER A 297 13.54 47.25 3.24
N ALA A 298 14.70 46.60 3.41
CA ALA A 298 16.00 47.28 3.49
C ALA A 298 16.60 47.71 2.12
N CYS A 299 16.02 47.31 0.98
CA CYS A 299 16.53 47.65 -0.36
C CYS A 299 15.76 48.76 -1.10
N ARG A 300 14.90 49.55 -0.43
CA ARG A 300 14.09 50.61 -1.08
C ARG A 300 14.42 52.06 -0.69
N CYS A 301 15.57 52.34 -0.08
CA CYS A 301 16.04 53.73 0.13
C CYS A 301 17.41 53.92 -0.50
N GLY A 302 17.46 54.36 -1.77
CA GLY A 302 18.72 54.69 -2.42
C GLY A 302 18.65 54.81 -3.94
N LEU A 303 17.71 55.61 -4.47
CA LEU A 303 17.81 56.25 -5.78
C LEU A 303 17.22 57.67 -5.68
#